data_AF-A0A1B0D1N8-F1
#
_entry.id   AF-A0A1B0D1N8-F1
#
_cell.length_a   1.000
_cell.length_b   1.000
_cell.length_c   1.000
_cell.angle_alpha   90.00
_cell.angle_beta   90.00
_cell.angle_gamma   90.00
#
_symmetry.space_group_name_H-M   'P 1'
#
loop_
_entity.id
_entity.type
_entity.pdbx_description
1 polymer ?
#
loop_
_entity_poly.entity_id
_entity_poly.type
_entity_poly.pdbx_seq_one_letter_code
_entity_poly.pdbx_strand_id
1 'polypeptide(L)'
;MISPIKISKSLSEMRELAARICRDYLTGAWKTVSAEEIKLKRISGGLSNYLYYVSLPDSTRTSSRSSSVSSTSSITSEPIDLVPRRARKNSPVDFLRNGNLYEPREVLLRIYGHTHGEQALETMLTETVVFALLSERKLGPKLHGIFPGGRIEQYIPARALRTFELSNPRISTKIAEKTAEIHSLDIPVSKEPDWLWCTMERWLKTVESVLSKFQATNDDEALQLEKLRQINFRQEMKWFQEIVKGSQEFPVVFSHNDLQEGNILFKDYESIDHRISDEQDLHQISGDGLNANFSSIILAAPQQGSSRNDVHIEDNGNISSHTARKITVNNMEKTIAGELDDTCDSVLSGNSQLFSDSRDGYDPELIIIDFEYCSYNYRGFDFANHFIEWTFDYISNENYPFYTHKPEQFPNKNQKEQFISAYLRKIYDNDGYNANEEELKEIQKEIDCFTMASHLFWSLWSIVNVYQEIEFGYWNYASCRIDEYFKAKNTYLSLYGYTTKIDKRES
;
A
#
# COMPACT_ATOMS: atom_id res chain seq x y z
N MET A 1 -29.98 -2.54 -3.07
CA MET A 1 -29.42 -1.24 -3.49
C MET A 1 -28.55 -0.73 -2.36
N ILE A 2 -27.23 -0.82 -2.51
CA ILE A 2 -26.27 -0.26 -1.56
C ILE A 2 -26.06 1.20 -1.96
N SER A 3 -26.49 2.14 -1.11
CA SER A 3 -26.22 3.56 -1.34
C SER A 3 -24.76 3.86 -1.02
N PRO A 4 -24.00 4.53 -1.91
CA PRO A 4 -22.62 4.90 -1.62
C PRO A 4 -22.56 5.89 -0.45
N ILE A 5 -21.56 5.74 0.41
CA ILE A 5 -21.25 6.72 1.46
C ILE A 5 -20.78 8.00 0.75
N LYS A 6 -21.52 9.10 0.90
CA LYS A 6 -21.05 10.43 0.48
C LYS A 6 -20.00 10.89 1.50
N ILE A 7 -18.75 11.02 1.05
CA ILE A 7 -17.68 11.60 1.86
C ILE A 7 -17.95 13.11 1.96
N SER A 8 -18.10 13.58 3.19
CA SER A 8 -18.31 15.01 3.46
C SER A 8 -17.00 15.78 3.45
N LYS A 9 -17.07 17.07 3.11
CA LYS A 9 -15.95 18.01 3.16
C LYS A 9 -15.66 18.53 4.57
N SER A 10 -16.54 18.31 5.55
CA SER A 10 -16.34 18.80 6.93
C SER A 10 -15.79 17.70 7.85
N LEU A 11 -14.78 18.05 8.65
CA LEU A 11 -14.18 17.14 9.63
C LEU A 11 -15.22 16.64 10.65
N SER A 12 -16.21 17.49 11.00
CA SER A 12 -17.30 17.15 11.91
C SER A 12 -18.19 16.03 11.38
N GLU A 13 -18.63 16.13 10.12
CA GLU A 13 -19.47 15.08 9.51
C GLU A 13 -18.71 13.76 9.36
N MET A 14 -17.42 13.81 9.03
CA MET A 14 -16.58 12.61 9.00
C MET A 14 -16.40 11.99 10.39
N ARG A 15 -16.33 12.80 11.44
CA ARG A 15 -16.28 12.34 12.83
C ARG A 15 -17.59 11.68 13.25
N GLU A 16 -18.74 12.25 12.91
CA GLU A 16 -20.04 11.62 13.14
C GLU A 16 -20.18 10.28 12.40
N LEU A 17 -19.76 10.24 11.13
CA LEU A 17 -19.75 9.03 10.32
C LEU A 17 -18.87 7.94 10.95
N ALA A 18 -17.63 8.27 11.32
CA ALA A 18 -16.70 7.34 11.94
C ALA A 18 -17.25 6.82 13.28
N ALA A 19 -17.80 7.70 14.12
CA ALA A 19 -18.42 7.33 15.39
C ALA A 19 -19.61 6.38 15.20
N ARG A 20 -20.47 6.66 14.21
CA ARG A 20 -21.62 5.79 13.87
C ARG A 20 -21.15 4.41 13.41
N ILE A 21 -20.19 4.35 12.49
CA ILE A 21 -19.63 3.08 12.00
C ILE A 21 -19.01 2.29 13.17
N CYS A 22 -18.17 2.92 13.99
CA CYS A 22 -17.58 2.25 15.15
C CYS A 22 -18.65 1.77 16.13
N ARG A 23 -19.71 2.55 16.36
CA ARG A 23 -20.85 2.17 17.20
C ARG A 23 -21.58 0.95 16.64
N ASP A 24 -21.80 0.87 15.34
CA ASP A 24 -22.57 -0.23 14.73
C ASP A 24 -21.79 -1.55 14.82
N TYR A 25 -20.48 -1.52 14.54
CA TYR A 25 -19.66 -2.73 14.34
C TYR A 25 -18.76 -3.13 15.52
N LEU A 26 -18.38 -2.20 16.40
CA LEU A 26 -17.56 -2.48 17.58
C LEU A 26 -18.42 -2.64 18.84
N THR A 27 -17.81 -3.13 19.91
CA THR A 27 -18.44 -3.40 21.21
C THR A 27 -17.89 -2.48 22.30
N GLY A 28 -18.53 -2.43 23.47
CA GLY A 28 -18.01 -1.70 24.64
C GLY A 28 -18.30 -0.21 24.62
N ALA A 29 -17.36 0.62 25.06
CA ALA A 29 -17.45 2.08 25.10
C ALA A 29 -17.76 2.72 23.73
N TRP A 30 -17.39 2.07 22.61
CA TRP A 30 -17.81 2.51 21.27
C TRP A 30 -19.34 2.59 21.11
N LYS A 31 -20.12 1.79 21.85
CA LYS A 31 -21.58 1.84 21.82
C LYS A 31 -22.15 3.15 22.38
N THR A 32 -21.43 3.82 23.27
CA THR A 32 -21.93 4.96 24.05
C THR A 32 -21.16 6.26 23.84
N VAL A 33 -19.90 6.22 23.40
CA VAL A 33 -19.07 7.41 23.17
C VAL A 33 -19.76 8.39 22.21
N SER A 34 -19.70 9.69 22.49
CA SER A 34 -20.23 10.70 21.58
C SER A 34 -19.27 10.93 20.40
N ALA A 35 -19.78 11.47 19.29
CA ALA A 35 -18.92 11.76 18.14
C ALA A 35 -17.88 12.85 18.45
N GLU A 36 -18.18 13.78 19.37
CA GLU A 36 -17.26 14.87 19.73
C GLU A 36 -16.07 14.40 20.56
N GLU A 37 -16.22 13.30 21.29
CA GLU A 37 -15.20 12.76 22.20
C GLU A 37 -14.21 11.82 21.51
N ILE A 38 -14.52 11.32 20.30
CA ILE A 38 -13.60 10.44 19.58
C ILE A 38 -12.47 11.26 18.95
N LYS A 39 -11.24 10.72 19.07
CA LYS A 39 -10.10 11.25 18.31
C LYS A 39 -10.22 10.72 16.89
N LEU A 40 -10.26 11.62 15.91
CA LEU A 40 -10.28 11.29 14.48
C LEU A 40 -9.10 12.00 13.82
N LYS A 41 -8.29 11.24 13.10
CA LYS A 41 -7.16 11.76 12.35
C LYS A 41 -7.14 11.12 10.97
N ARG A 42 -6.98 11.91 9.90
CA ARG A 42 -6.74 11.37 8.56
C ARG A 42 -5.31 10.82 8.49
N ILE A 43 -5.14 9.62 7.94
CA ILE A 43 -3.82 9.07 7.64
C ILE A 43 -3.55 9.28 6.16
N SER A 44 -2.39 9.84 5.85
CA SER A 44 -1.84 9.89 4.50
C SER A 44 -1.39 8.48 4.10
N GLY A 45 -2.04 7.92 3.08
CA GLY A 45 -1.79 6.55 2.64
C GLY A 45 -2.84 6.10 1.65
N GLY A 46 -2.43 5.88 0.40
CA GLY A 46 -3.29 5.38 -0.66
C GLY A 46 -4.05 6.46 -1.42
N LEU A 47 -4.15 6.29 -2.74
CA LEU A 47 -4.82 7.24 -3.65
C LEU A 47 -6.27 6.83 -3.94
N SER A 48 -6.62 5.57 -3.65
CA SER A 48 -7.95 4.99 -3.88
C SER A 48 -8.80 4.88 -2.63
N ASN A 49 -8.19 4.98 -1.45
CA ASN A 49 -8.83 4.73 -0.16
C ASN A 49 -8.65 5.93 0.77
N TYR A 50 -9.67 6.22 1.58
CA TYR A 50 -9.55 7.19 2.65
C TYR A 50 -9.29 6.45 3.96
N LEU A 51 -8.13 6.71 4.56
CA LEU A 51 -7.70 6.11 5.81
C LEU A 51 -7.89 7.09 6.96
N TYR A 52 -8.55 6.62 8.02
CA TYR A 52 -8.74 7.39 9.24
C TYR A 52 -8.34 6.59 10.47
N TYR A 53 -7.45 7.15 11.27
CA TYR A 53 -7.24 6.71 12.64
C TYR A 53 -8.40 7.19 13.51
N VAL A 54 -8.98 6.26 14.27
CA VAL A 54 -10.07 6.56 15.20
C VAL A 54 -9.73 5.96 16.55
N SER A 55 -9.81 6.74 17.64
CA SER A 55 -9.62 6.22 18.99
C SER A 55 -10.56 6.79 20.04
N LEU A 56 -10.81 5.99 21.07
CA LEU A 56 -11.56 6.37 22.26
C LEU A 56 -10.78 7.40 23.10
N PRO A 57 -11.46 8.33 23.78
CA PRO A 57 -10.80 9.32 24.64
C PRO A 57 -10.07 8.66 25.82
N ASP A 58 -9.01 9.30 26.31
CA ASP A 58 -8.17 8.75 27.38
C ASP A 58 -8.91 8.55 28.71
N SER A 59 -9.95 9.37 28.96
CA SER A 59 -10.81 9.30 30.14
C SER A 59 -11.48 7.93 30.33
N THR A 60 -11.73 7.18 29.25
CA THR A 60 -12.27 5.81 29.30
C THR A 60 -11.29 4.78 29.84
N ARG A 61 -10.02 5.11 30.11
CA ARG A 61 -9.05 4.20 30.76
C ARG A 61 -9.44 3.84 32.21
N THR A 62 -10.24 4.68 32.86
CA THR A 62 -10.51 4.58 34.31
C THR A 62 -11.74 3.75 34.66
N SER A 63 -12.68 3.55 33.74
CA SER A 63 -13.94 2.85 34.01
C SER A 63 -13.84 1.32 34.03
N SER A 64 -12.75 0.72 33.53
CA SER A 64 -12.52 -0.72 33.56
C SER A 64 -11.87 -1.23 34.86
N ARG A 65 -11.42 -0.34 35.76
CA ARG A 65 -10.84 -0.71 37.06
C ARG A 65 -11.75 -0.46 38.26
N SER A 66 -12.89 0.21 38.11
CA SER A 66 -13.79 0.55 39.21
C SER A 66 -15.08 -0.29 39.21
N SER A 67 -14.94 -1.60 39.37
CA SER A 67 -16.07 -2.44 39.83
C SER A 67 -15.58 -3.54 40.76
N SER A 68 -15.13 -3.16 41.95
CA SER A 68 -15.20 -4.05 43.11
C SER A 68 -15.16 -3.30 44.44
N VAL A 69 -16.29 -3.41 45.14
CA VAL A 69 -16.46 -3.44 46.60
C VAL A 69 -16.28 -2.13 47.37
N SER A 70 -17.41 -1.46 47.58
CA SER A 70 -17.68 -0.73 48.82
C SER A 70 -17.97 -1.73 49.95
N SER A 71 -17.05 -1.85 50.91
CA SER A 71 -17.39 -2.15 52.31
C SER A 71 -16.20 -1.88 53.24
N THR A 72 -16.49 -1.07 54.24
CA THR A 72 -15.72 -0.77 55.45
C THR A 72 -15.25 -2.03 56.20
N SER A 73 -13.97 -2.07 56.62
CA SER A 73 -13.54 -2.07 58.04
C SER A 73 -12.12 -2.64 58.28
N SER A 74 -11.38 -1.92 59.13
CA SER A 74 -10.32 -2.36 60.07
C SER A 74 -9.05 -3.07 59.56
N ILE A 75 -7.96 -2.33 59.75
CA ILE A 75 -6.54 -2.70 59.79
C ILE A 75 -6.29 -3.86 60.77
N THR A 76 -5.71 -4.96 60.30
CA THR A 76 -4.71 -5.75 61.04
C THR A 76 -3.72 -6.39 60.06
N SER A 77 -2.44 -6.29 60.41
CA SER A 77 -1.26 -6.80 59.71
C SER A 77 -1.04 -8.29 59.97
N GLU A 78 -0.69 -9.10 58.95
CA GLU A 78 0.27 -10.23 59.01
C GLU A 78 0.45 -10.93 57.62
N PRO A 79 1.49 -11.78 57.41
CA PRO A 79 2.38 -11.71 56.25
C PRO A 79 2.06 -12.67 55.08
N ILE A 80 2.75 -12.39 53.96
CA ILE A 80 2.76 -13.08 52.65
C ILE A 80 3.19 -14.54 52.80
N ASP A 81 2.41 -15.47 52.23
CA ASP A 81 2.79 -16.87 52.07
C ASP A 81 2.67 -17.32 50.60
N LEU A 82 3.81 -17.69 50.02
CA LEU A 82 4.02 -18.05 48.61
C LEU A 82 3.83 -19.57 48.41
N VAL A 83 2.63 -20.02 48.03
CA VAL A 83 2.45 -21.35 47.38
C VAL A 83 1.26 -21.33 46.40
N PRO A 84 1.45 -21.69 45.11
CA PRO A 84 0.35 -21.77 44.14
C PRO A 84 -0.49 -23.05 44.33
N ARG A 85 -1.77 -22.90 44.67
CA ARG A 85 -2.74 -24.02 44.73
C ARG A 85 -3.34 -24.31 43.35
N ARG A 86 -3.28 -25.59 42.95
CA ARG A 86 -3.79 -26.20 41.71
C ARG A 86 -5.22 -25.80 41.33
N ALA A 87 -5.43 -25.53 40.05
CA ALA A 87 -6.73 -25.30 39.42
C ALA A 87 -7.66 -26.53 39.49
N ARG A 88 -8.92 -26.31 39.90
CA ARG A 88 -10.01 -27.30 39.83
C ARG A 88 -10.81 -27.14 38.53
N LYS A 89 -11.26 -28.27 38.01
CA LYS A 89 -11.94 -28.50 36.72
C LYS A 89 -13.18 -27.64 36.49
N ASN A 90 -13.31 -27.20 35.23
CA ASN A 90 -14.28 -26.27 34.65
C ASN A 90 -15.75 -26.73 34.76
N SER A 91 -16.63 -25.78 35.07
CA SER A 91 -18.07 -25.88 34.83
C SER A 91 -18.41 -25.38 33.41
N PRO A 92 -19.46 -25.88 32.75
CA PRO A 92 -19.87 -25.42 31.40
C PRO A 92 -20.42 -23.99 31.36
N VAL A 93 -20.57 -23.32 32.50
CA VAL A 93 -21.21 -22.00 32.61
C VAL A 93 -20.19 -20.86 32.52
N ASP A 94 -18.90 -21.14 32.67
CA ASP A 94 -17.82 -20.14 32.60
C ASP A 94 -17.36 -19.81 31.16
N PHE A 95 -17.75 -20.62 30.16
CA PHE A 95 -17.40 -20.37 28.75
C PHE A 95 -18.18 -19.20 28.13
N LEU A 96 -19.34 -18.83 28.67
CA LEU A 96 -20.15 -17.72 28.14
C LEU A 96 -19.83 -16.37 28.81
N ARG A 97 -19.01 -16.35 29.86
CA ARG A 97 -18.67 -15.13 30.61
C ARG A 97 -17.28 -14.58 30.33
N ASN A 98 -16.38 -15.40 29.76
CA ASN A 98 -15.00 -15.04 29.43
C ASN A 98 -14.70 -15.02 27.92
N GLY A 99 -15.70 -14.80 27.08
CA GLY A 99 -15.48 -14.26 25.74
C GLY A 99 -15.07 -12.79 25.86
N ASN A 100 -13.86 -12.52 26.33
CA ASN A 100 -13.27 -11.18 26.26
C ASN A 100 -13.09 -10.83 24.77
N LEU A 101 -14.17 -10.35 24.14
CA LEU A 101 -14.09 -9.52 22.95
C LEU A 101 -13.32 -8.28 23.40
N TYR A 102 -11.99 -8.36 23.26
CA TYR A 102 -11.10 -7.26 23.58
C TYR A 102 -11.56 -6.06 22.76
N GLU A 103 -12.16 -5.08 23.44
CA GLU A 103 -12.57 -3.83 22.83
C GLU A 103 -11.30 -3.10 22.35
N PRO A 104 -11.11 -2.90 21.04
CA PRO A 104 -9.97 -2.14 20.56
C PRO A 104 -10.16 -0.68 21.01
N ARG A 105 -9.15 -0.06 21.59
CA ARG A 105 -9.23 1.37 21.96
C ARG A 105 -9.03 2.29 20.77
N GLU A 106 -8.38 1.78 19.74
CA GLU A 106 -8.04 2.47 18.51
C GLU A 106 -8.19 1.52 17.33
N VAL A 107 -8.63 2.08 16.21
CA VAL A 107 -8.88 1.34 14.98
C VAL A 107 -8.47 2.18 13.77
N LEU A 108 -8.19 1.50 12.68
CA LEU A 108 -8.04 2.11 11.37
C LEU A 108 -9.33 1.91 10.58
N LEU A 109 -9.97 3.00 10.19
CA LEU A 109 -11.12 2.99 9.31
C LEU A 109 -10.64 3.19 7.88
N ARG A 110 -10.85 2.18 7.03
CA ARG A 110 -10.60 2.26 5.59
C ARG A 110 -11.91 2.41 4.85
N ILE A 111 -12.08 3.52 4.14
CA ILE A 111 -13.26 3.82 3.32
C ILE A 111 -12.86 3.74 1.86
N TYR A 112 -13.54 2.89 1.10
CA TYR A 112 -13.31 2.73 -0.33
C TYR A 112 -13.83 3.94 -1.11
N GLY A 113 -13.08 4.40 -2.11
CA GLY A 113 -13.53 5.41 -3.07
C GLY A 113 -14.73 4.96 -3.92
N HIS A 114 -15.18 5.84 -4.82
CA HIS A 114 -16.28 5.51 -5.75
C HIS A 114 -15.82 4.46 -6.78
N THR A 115 -16.13 3.20 -6.50
CA THR A 115 -15.91 2.09 -7.44
C THR A 115 -17.07 2.01 -8.43
N HIS A 116 -16.84 2.37 -9.70
CA HIS A 116 -17.82 2.21 -10.78
C HIS A 116 -17.52 0.95 -11.60
N GLY A 117 -18.51 0.05 -11.69
CA GLY A 117 -18.48 -1.12 -12.60
C GLY A 117 -18.47 -2.48 -11.88
N GLU A 118 -18.86 -3.52 -12.62
CA GLU A 118 -18.97 -4.92 -12.14
C GLU A 118 -17.62 -5.50 -11.69
N GLN A 119 -16.52 -5.13 -12.36
CA GLN A 119 -15.17 -5.58 -12.00
C GLN A 119 -14.64 -4.93 -10.72
N ALA A 120 -15.06 -3.71 -10.41
CA ALA A 120 -14.64 -3.04 -9.17
C ALA A 120 -15.26 -3.74 -7.95
N LEU A 121 -16.43 -4.36 -8.11
CA LEU A 121 -17.02 -5.23 -7.10
C LEU A 121 -16.24 -6.53 -6.92
N GLU A 122 -15.82 -7.18 -8.02
CA GLU A 122 -15.02 -8.42 -7.96
C GLU A 122 -13.67 -8.20 -7.26
N THR A 123 -12.97 -7.11 -7.59
CA THR A 123 -11.73 -6.73 -6.90
C THR A 123 -11.98 -6.45 -5.42
N MET A 124 -13.02 -5.68 -5.07
CA MET A 124 -13.38 -5.41 -3.68
C MET A 124 -13.71 -6.69 -2.90
N LEU A 125 -14.44 -7.63 -3.51
CA LEU A 125 -14.76 -8.92 -2.90
C LEU A 125 -13.50 -9.76 -2.69
N THR A 126 -12.63 -9.82 -3.69
CA THR A 126 -11.35 -10.55 -3.60
C THR A 126 -10.48 -9.97 -2.49
N GLU A 127 -10.29 -8.65 -2.48
CA GLU A 127 -9.54 -7.94 -1.44
C GLU A 127 -10.14 -8.21 -0.05
N THR A 128 -11.47 -8.17 0.07
CA THR A 128 -12.16 -8.42 1.34
C THR A 128 -11.96 -9.86 1.84
N VAL A 129 -12.07 -10.85 0.94
CA VAL A 129 -11.85 -12.27 1.29
C VAL A 129 -10.41 -12.51 1.68
N VAL A 130 -9.46 -11.98 0.91
CA VAL A 130 -8.03 -12.08 1.21
C VAL A 130 -7.73 -11.43 2.56
N PHE A 131 -8.19 -10.20 2.77
CA PHE A 131 -7.93 -9.47 4.02
C PHE A 131 -8.49 -10.22 5.24
N ALA A 132 -9.71 -10.74 5.13
CA ALA A 132 -10.32 -11.55 6.20
C ALA A 132 -9.47 -12.79 6.51
N LEU A 133 -8.98 -13.51 5.48
CA LEU A 133 -8.13 -14.69 5.66
C LEU A 133 -6.77 -14.34 6.28
N LEU A 134 -6.14 -13.25 5.85
CA LEU A 134 -4.87 -12.77 6.41
C LEU A 134 -5.01 -12.36 7.87
N SER A 135 -6.11 -11.69 8.21
CA SER A 135 -6.47 -11.35 9.59
C SER A 135 -6.61 -12.61 10.46
N GLU A 136 -7.39 -13.59 10.02
CA GLU A 136 -7.59 -14.84 10.79
C GLU A 136 -6.31 -15.66 10.96
N ARG A 137 -5.41 -15.61 9.97
CA ARG A 137 -4.09 -16.25 10.02
C ARG A 137 -3.03 -15.42 10.76
N LYS A 138 -3.37 -14.23 11.26
CA LYS A 138 -2.45 -13.28 11.93
C LYS A 138 -1.26 -12.85 11.06
N LEU A 139 -1.49 -12.74 9.75
CA LEU A 139 -0.49 -12.33 8.75
C LEU A 139 -0.63 -10.85 8.34
N GLY A 140 -1.63 -10.16 8.88
CA GLY A 140 -1.86 -8.74 8.67
C GLY A 140 -2.64 -8.13 9.83
N PRO A 141 -3.12 -6.87 9.68
CA PRO A 141 -3.96 -6.24 10.68
C PRO A 141 -5.23 -7.05 10.95
N LYS A 142 -5.65 -7.13 12.22
CA LYS A 142 -6.91 -7.78 12.57
C LYS A 142 -8.10 -7.04 11.95
N LEU A 143 -9.00 -7.77 11.31
CA LEU A 143 -10.27 -7.27 10.82
C LEU A 143 -11.26 -7.19 11.99
N HIS A 144 -11.77 -6.00 12.27
CA HIS A 144 -12.79 -5.78 13.30
C HIS A 144 -14.21 -5.75 12.74
N GLY A 145 -14.39 -5.34 11.48
CA GLY A 145 -15.69 -5.34 10.82
C GLY A 145 -15.63 -4.92 9.37
N ILE A 146 -16.63 -5.32 8.58
CA ILE A 146 -16.82 -4.91 7.18
C ILE A 146 -18.17 -4.22 7.08
N PHE A 147 -18.22 -3.07 6.41
CA PHE A 147 -19.44 -2.30 6.20
C PHE A 147 -19.58 -1.89 4.73
N PRO A 148 -20.77 -1.47 4.27
CA PRO A 148 -20.93 -1.00 2.90
C PRO A 148 -20.02 0.21 2.62
N GLY A 149 -19.03 0.03 1.74
CA GLY A 149 -18.07 1.08 1.38
C GLY A 149 -16.80 1.11 2.23
N GLY A 150 -16.51 0.10 3.06
CA GLY A 150 -15.23 0.05 3.77
C GLY A 150 -15.10 -1.07 4.81
N ARG A 151 -14.04 -0.98 5.62
CA ARG A 151 -13.75 -1.91 6.71
C ARG A 151 -13.09 -1.23 7.90
N ILE A 152 -13.19 -1.86 9.06
CA ILE A 152 -12.53 -1.48 10.31
C ILE A 152 -11.40 -2.48 10.56
N GLU A 153 -10.18 -1.98 10.64
CA GLU A 153 -8.96 -2.75 10.83
C GLU A 153 -8.31 -2.39 12.16
N GLN A 154 -7.46 -3.27 12.67
CA GLN A 154 -6.54 -2.95 13.75
C GLN A 154 -5.60 -1.84 13.29
N TYR A 155 -5.51 -0.78 14.08
CA TYR A 155 -4.42 0.18 13.90
C TYR A 155 -3.10 -0.44 14.39
N ILE A 156 -2.07 -0.35 13.55
CA ILE A 156 -0.73 -0.86 13.89
C ILE A 156 0.18 0.36 14.10
N PRO A 157 0.68 0.60 15.32
CA PRO A 157 1.65 1.66 15.58
C PRO A 157 3.01 1.25 15.00
N ALA A 158 3.19 1.56 13.72
CA ALA A 158 4.38 1.25 12.95
C ALA A 158 4.62 2.33 11.90
N ARG A 159 5.84 2.41 11.39
CA ARG A 159 6.21 3.26 10.25
C ARG A 159 6.44 2.39 9.02
N ALA A 160 6.21 2.93 7.83
CA ALA A 160 6.71 2.29 6.61
C ALA A 160 8.25 2.26 6.62
N LEU A 161 8.82 1.30 5.90
CA LEU A 161 10.24 1.32 5.59
C LEU A 161 10.56 2.48 4.63
N ARG A 162 11.81 2.90 4.64
CA ARG A 162 12.41 3.77 3.63
C ARG A 162 13.17 2.93 2.61
N THR A 163 13.30 3.42 1.39
CA THR A 163 13.93 2.70 0.27
C THR A 163 15.33 2.15 0.63
N PHE A 164 16.17 2.95 1.31
CA PHE A 164 17.52 2.52 1.68
C PHE A 164 17.52 1.37 2.70
N GLU A 165 16.47 1.23 3.51
CA GLU A 165 16.35 0.16 4.51
C GLU A 165 16.11 -1.20 3.87
N LEU A 166 15.57 -1.26 2.65
CA LEU A 166 15.39 -2.51 1.91
C LEU A 166 16.72 -3.26 1.70
N SER A 167 17.82 -2.50 1.57
CA SER A 167 19.16 -3.04 1.38
C SER A 167 19.85 -3.56 2.66
N ASN A 168 19.25 -3.32 3.83
CA ASN A 168 19.79 -3.81 5.10
C ASN A 168 19.67 -5.35 5.16
N PRO A 169 20.76 -6.11 5.39
CA PRO A 169 20.73 -7.58 5.33
C PRO A 169 19.71 -8.24 6.28
N ARG A 170 19.50 -7.68 7.48
CA ARG A 170 18.53 -8.23 8.46
C ARG A 170 17.10 -7.96 8.02
N ILE A 171 16.82 -6.75 7.55
CA ILE A 171 15.50 -6.37 7.03
C ILE A 171 15.19 -7.18 5.76
N SER A 172 16.12 -7.24 4.81
CA SER A 172 16.00 -8.03 3.58
C SER A 172 15.73 -9.52 3.86
N THR A 173 16.44 -10.11 4.83
CA THR A 173 16.18 -11.48 5.29
C THR A 173 14.76 -11.64 5.83
N LYS A 174 14.27 -10.67 6.62
CA LYS A 174 12.89 -10.71 7.13
C LYS A 174 11.83 -10.51 6.07
N ILE A 175 12.09 -9.67 5.08
CA ILE A 175 11.20 -9.53 3.93
C ILE A 175 11.12 -10.87 3.20
N ALA A 176 12.25 -11.55 2.96
CA ALA A 176 12.28 -12.87 2.34
C ALA A 176 11.46 -13.92 3.10
N GLU A 177 11.57 -13.97 4.43
CA GLU A 177 10.77 -14.85 5.28
C GLU A 177 9.27 -14.52 5.19
N LYS A 178 8.90 -13.24 5.18
CA LYS A 178 7.50 -12.80 5.04
C LYS A 178 6.94 -13.09 3.65
N THR A 179 7.74 -12.90 2.60
CA THR A 179 7.38 -13.30 1.23
C THR A 179 7.16 -14.81 1.14
N ALA A 180 7.98 -15.63 1.79
CA ALA A 180 7.76 -17.08 1.87
C ALA A 180 6.47 -17.45 2.60
N GLU A 181 6.13 -16.76 3.70
CA GLU A 181 4.85 -16.93 4.39
C GLU A 181 3.66 -16.63 3.48
N ILE A 182 3.72 -15.54 2.70
CA ILE A 182 2.68 -15.16 1.73
C ILE A 182 2.58 -16.18 0.60
N HIS A 183 3.71 -16.58 0.00
CA HIS A 183 3.75 -17.52 -1.12
C HIS A 183 3.26 -18.93 -0.73
N SER A 184 3.32 -19.27 0.56
CA SER A 184 2.80 -20.53 1.10
C SER A 184 1.30 -20.51 1.40
N LEU A 185 0.62 -19.37 1.20
CA LEU A 185 -0.81 -19.28 1.47
C LEU A 185 -1.64 -20.01 0.43
N ASP A 186 -2.50 -20.90 0.92
CA ASP A 186 -3.62 -21.41 0.15
C ASP A 186 -4.84 -20.51 0.32
N ILE A 187 -5.11 -19.68 -0.69
CA ILE A 187 -6.23 -18.72 -0.74
C ILE A 187 -7.28 -19.21 -1.75
N PRO A 188 -8.58 -19.22 -1.42
CA PRO A 188 -9.65 -19.75 -2.28
C PRO A 188 -10.03 -18.77 -3.42
N VAL A 189 -9.07 -18.46 -4.29
CA VAL A 189 -9.23 -17.67 -5.52
C VAL A 189 -8.65 -18.45 -6.70
N SER A 190 -8.78 -17.92 -7.92
CA SER A 190 -8.17 -18.54 -9.11
C SER A 190 -6.67 -18.76 -8.89
N LYS A 191 -6.19 -19.97 -9.22
CA LYS A 191 -4.77 -20.36 -9.13
C LYS A 191 -4.00 -20.06 -10.40
N GLU A 192 -4.68 -19.69 -11.48
CA GLU A 192 -4.07 -19.35 -12.75
C GLU A 192 -3.40 -17.96 -12.66
N PRO A 193 -2.19 -17.78 -13.21
CA PRO A 193 -1.46 -16.51 -13.20
C PRO A 193 -2.01 -15.50 -14.22
N ASP A 194 -3.31 -15.50 -14.45
CA ASP A 194 -3.99 -14.66 -15.44
C ASP A 194 -4.05 -13.19 -15.03
N TRP A 195 -3.95 -12.90 -13.73
CA TRP A 195 -4.09 -11.54 -13.20
C TRP A 195 -3.15 -10.54 -13.88
N LEU A 196 -1.87 -10.90 -14.07
CA LEU A 196 -0.88 -10.05 -14.70
C LEU A 196 -1.31 -9.70 -16.14
N TRP A 197 -1.65 -10.71 -16.92
CA TRP A 197 -1.98 -10.59 -18.33
C TRP A 197 -3.31 -9.88 -18.56
N CYS A 198 -4.35 -10.26 -17.82
CA CYS A 198 -5.67 -9.64 -17.90
C CYS A 198 -5.61 -8.17 -17.50
N THR A 199 -4.81 -7.83 -16.48
CA THR A 199 -4.63 -6.44 -16.04
C THR A 199 -3.92 -5.60 -17.10
N MET A 200 -2.81 -6.11 -17.67
CA MET A 200 -2.09 -5.41 -18.75
C MET A 200 -2.96 -5.25 -20.00
N GLU A 201 -3.70 -6.27 -20.42
CA GLU A 201 -4.59 -6.19 -21.61
C GLU A 201 -5.69 -5.15 -21.43
N ARG A 202 -6.23 -5.01 -20.21
CA ARG A 202 -7.19 -3.95 -19.89
C ARG A 202 -6.53 -2.58 -19.95
N TRP A 203 -5.35 -2.41 -19.35
CA TRP A 203 -4.63 -1.14 -19.37
C TRP A 203 -4.20 -0.73 -20.77
N LEU A 204 -3.80 -1.67 -21.63
CA LEU A 204 -3.41 -1.38 -23.02
C LEU A 204 -4.51 -0.62 -23.79
N LYS A 205 -5.79 -0.98 -23.60
CA LYS A 205 -6.90 -0.25 -24.24
C LYS A 205 -6.96 1.21 -23.80
N THR A 206 -6.74 1.46 -22.51
CA THR A 206 -6.68 2.81 -21.96
C THR A 206 -5.43 3.54 -22.45
N VAL A 207 -4.26 2.90 -22.41
CA VAL A 207 -2.98 3.46 -22.88
C VAL A 207 -3.07 3.90 -24.33
N GLU A 208 -3.63 3.08 -25.23
CA GLU A 208 -3.84 3.45 -26.64
C GLU A 208 -4.72 4.71 -26.78
N SER A 209 -5.78 4.83 -25.96
CA SER A 209 -6.64 6.02 -25.95
C SER A 209 -5.94 7.25 -25.33
N VAL A 210 -5.17 7.08 -24.26
CA VAL A 210 -4.45 8.17 -23.59
C VAL A 210 -3.37 8.71 -24.52
N LEU A 211 -2.49 7.85 -25.04
CA LEU A 211 -1.38 8.27 -25.90
C LEU A 211 -1.85 8.98 -27.17
N SER A 212 -3.01 8.59 -27.73
CA SER A 212 -3.56 9.22 -28.95
C SER A 212 -4.23 10.57 -28.71
N LYS A 213 -4.81 10.81 -27.52
CA LYS A 213 -5.63 12.01 -27.23
C LYS A 213 -4.94 13.03 -26.34
N PHE A 214 -4.02 12.59 -25.50
CA PHE A 214 -3.38 13.46 -24.52
C PHE A 214 -2.54 14.53 -25.21
N GLN A 215 -2.70 15.78 -24.77
CA GLN A 215 -1.94 16.93 -25.23
C GLN A 215 -1.03 17.39 -24.10
N ALA A 216 0.27 17.46 -24.39
CA ALA A 216 1.25 17.86 -23.40
C ALA A 216 1.02 19.31 -22.94
N THR A 217 1.21 19.54 -21.64
CA THR A 217 1.05 20.83 -20.97
C THR A 217 2.38 21.60 -20.86
N ASN A 218 3.50 20.91 -20.98
CA ASN A 218 4.85 21.45 -20.90
C ASN A 218 5.85 20.64 -21.75
N ASP A 219 7.07 21.17 -21.94
CA ASP A 219 8.08 20.59 -22.82
C ASP A 219 8.62 19.24 -22.33
N ASP A 220 8.76 19.04 -21.01
CA ASP A 220 9.21 17.77 -20.45
C ASP A 220 8.17 16.68 -20.69
N GLU A 221 6.91 16.97 -20.40
CA GLU A 221 5.78 16.08 -20.68
C GLU A 221 5.69 15.73 -22.18
N ALA A 222 5.89 16.72 -23.06
CA ALA A 222 5.91 16.49 -24.51
C ALA A 222 7.02 15.52 -24.91
N LEU A 223 8.22 15.67 -24.33
CA LEU A 223 9.36 14.79 -24.59
C LEU A 223 9.07 13.35 -24.15
N GLN A 224 8.58 13.16 -22.92
CA GLN A 224 8.26 11.82 -22.40
C GLN A 224 7.14 11.16 -23.21
N LEU A 225 6.10 11.91 -23.55
CA LEU A 225 4.96 11.41 -24.31
C LEU A 225 5.35 10.98 -25.72
N GLU A 226 6.18 11.76 -26.42
CA GLU A 226 6.64 11.42 -27.77
C GLU A 226 7.46 10.12 -27.77
N LYS A 227 8.32 9.94 -26.78
CA LYS A 227 9.06 8.68 -26.61
C LYS A 227 8.12 7.50 -26.37
N LEU A 228 7.13 7.64 -25.50
CA LEU A 228 6.18 6.55 -25.19
C LEU A 228 5.28 6.21 -26.38
N ARG A 229 4.93 7.19 -27.23
CA ARG A 229 4.17 6.98 -28.48
C ARG A 229 4.90 6.11 -29.50
N GLN A 230 6.23 6.04 -29.44
CA GLN A 230 7.02 5.20 -30.34
C GLN A 230 7.00 3.72 -29.94
N ILE A 231 6.51 3.39 -28.74
CA ILE A 231 6.51 2.03 -28.21
C ILE A 231 5.21 1.30 -28.57
N ASN A 232 5.35 0.14 -29.21
CA ASN A 232 4.22 -0.77 -29.41
C ASN A 232 4.04 -1.68 -28.19
N PHE A 233 3.42 -1.16 -27.13
CA PHE A 233 3.23 -1.89 -25.87
C PHE A 233 2.50 -3.22 -26.04
N ARG A 234 1.55 -3.31 -26.98
CA ARG A 234 0.82 -4.55 -27.27
C ARG A 234 1.73 -5.62 -27.86
N GLN A 235 2.63 -5.23 -28.75
CA GLN A 235 3.62 -6.15 -29.30
C GLN A 235 4.63 -6.59 -28.23
N GLU A 236 5.08 -5.67 -27.38
CA GLU A 236 5.99 -5.98 -26.27
C GLU A 236 5.36 -6.95 -25.25
N MET A 237 4.09 -6.72 -24.87
CA MET A 237 3.36 -7.65 -24.00
C MET A 237 3.22 -9.04 -24.63
N LYS A 238 2.82 -9.12 -25.90
CA LYS A 238 2.72 -10.41 -26.62
C LYS A 238 4.07 -11.11 -26.71
N TRP A 239 5.14 -10.37 -27.01
CA TRP A 239 6.48 -10.93 -27.03
C TRP A 239 6.84 -11.55 -25.68
N PHE A 240 6.57 -10.84 -24.58
CA PHE A 240 6.84 -11.35 -23.24
C PHE A 240 5.97 -12.58 -22.89
N GLN A 241 4.70 -12.60 -23.29
CA GLN A 241 3.85 -13.80 -23.14
C GLN A 241 4.44 -15.02 -23.84
N GLU A 242 5.00 -14.86 -25.04
CA GLU A 242 5.63 -15.98 -25.76
C GLU A 242 6.94 -16.44 -25.09
N ILE A 243 7.69 -15.54 -24.44
CA ILE A 243 8.85 -15.93 -23.61
C ILE A 243 8.39 -16.78 -22.42
N VAL A 244 7.34 -16.37 -21.72
CA VAL A 244 6.83 -17.11 -20.56
C VAL A 244 6.27 -18.47 -20.96
N LYS A 245 5.45 -18.54 -22.02
CA LYS A 245 4.92 -19.80 -22.56
C LYS A 245 6.00 -20.75 -23.11
N GLY A 246 7.07 -20.18 -23.67
CA GLY A 246 8.17 -20.95 -24.27
C GLY A 246 9.28 -21.32 -23.29
N SER A 247 9.19 -20.91 -22.02
CA SER A 247 10.17 -21.23 -20.98
C SER A 247 9.69 -22.42 -20.12
N GLN A 248 10.60 -22.95 -19.29
CA GLN A 248 10.26 -23.89 -18.20
C GLN A 248 9.09 -23.33 -17.37
N GLU A 249 8.26 -24.22 -16.83
CA GLU A 249 7.08 -23.86 -16.05
C GLU A 249 7.51 -23.05 -14.82
N PHE A 250 7.35 -21.72 -14.89
CA PHE A 250 7.68 -20.82 -13.80
C PHE A 250 6.71 -21.04 -12.63
N PRO A 251 7.19 -21.21 -11.39
CA PRO A 251 6.31 -21.47 -10.24
C PRO A 251 5.27 -20.37 -10.03
N VAL A 252 4.01 -20.79 -9.89
CA VAL A 252 2.88 -19.92 -9.56
C VAL A 252 2.56 -20.06 -8.08
N VAL A 253 2.47 -18.93 -7.38
CA VAL A 253 2.24 -18.83 -5.94
C VAL A 253 1.24 -17.71 -5.66
N PHE A 254 0.68 -17.65 -4.45
CA PHE A 254 -0.06 -16.47 -4.04
C PHE A 254 0.93 -15.32 -3.79
N SER A 255 0.84 -14.27 -4.59
CA SER A 255 1.79 -13.16 -4.63
C SER A 255 1.14 -11.87 -4.14
N HIS A 256 1.97 -10.99 -3.58
CA HIS A 256 1.57 -9.65 -3.16
C HIS A 256 1.48 -8.69 -4.36
N ASN A 257 2.36 -8.86 -5.34
CA ASN A 257 2.54 -8.08 -6.58
C ASN A 257 3.02 -6.63 -6.41
N ASP A 258 3.03 -6.08 -5.19
CA ASP A 258 3.49 -4.71 -4.91
C ASP A 258 4.32 -4.57 -3.62
N LEU A 259 5.42 -5.33 -3.50
CA LEU A 259 6.31 -5.32 -2.31
C LEU A 259 7.27 -4.11 -2.26
N GLN A 260 6.74 -2.90 -2.35
CA GLN A 260 7.49 -1.64 -2.12
C GLN A 260 7.65 -1.33 -0.62
N GLU A 261 8.57 -0.43 -0.27
CA GLU A 261 8.86 -0.03 1.11
C GLU A 261 7.63 0.54 1.84
N GLY A 262 6.74 1.22 1.11
CA GLY A 262 5.48 1.78 1.64
C GLY A 262 4.53 0.72 2.20
N ASN A 263 4.63 -0.52 1.69
CA ASN A 263 3.76 -1.64 2.06
C ASN A 263 4.41 -2.57 3.10
N ILE A 264 5.58 -2.20 3.64
CA ILE A 264 6.31 -2.97 4.64
C ILE A 264 6.44 -2.11 5.89
N LEU A 265 5.65 -2.43 6.91
CA LEU A 265 5.65 -1.72 8.18
C LEU A 265 6.72 -2.28 9.11
N PHE A 266 7.51 -1.39 9.70
CA PHE A 266 8.48 -1.65 10.75
C PHE A 266 7.91 -1.20 12.10
N LYS A 267 7.78 -2.15 13.04
CA LYS A 267 7.38 -1.87 14.42
C LYS A 267 8.57 -1.36 15.21
N ASP A 268 8.58 -0.06 15.44
CA ASP A 268 9.58 0.60 16.27
C ASP A 268 9.10 0.69 17.73
N TYR A 269 9.51 -0.28 18.55
CA TYR A 269 9.16 -0.35 19.96
C TYR A 269 9.79 0.77 20.82
N GLU A 270 10.88 1.39 20.37
CA GLU A 270 11.54 2.48 21.11
C GLU A 270 10.80 3.82 20.93
N SER A 271 10.03 3.97 19.83
CA SER A 271 9.23 5.18 19.54
C SER A 271 7.88 5.28 20.27
N ILE A 272 7.47 4.24 21.02
CA ILE A 272 6.15 4.18 21.68
C ILE A 272 6.19 4.87 23.05
N ASP A 273 7.34 4.89 23.74
CA ASP A 273 7.45 5.45 25.10
C ASP A 273 7.55 6.98 25.13
N HIS A 274 8.02 7.61 24.04
CA HIS A 274 8.19 9.07 23.96
C HIS A 274 6.94 9.85 23.52
N ARG A 275 5.91 9.20 22.97
CA ARG A 275 4.67 9.90 22.56
C ARG A 275 3.69 10.15 23.71
N ILE A 276 4.04 9.72 24.93
CA ILE A 276 3.21 9.87 26.14
C ILE A 276 3.61 11.13 26.94
N SER A 277 4.68 11.85 26.59
CA SER A 277 5.18 12.97 27.41
C SER A 277 4.97 14.39 26.87
N ASP A 278 4.59 14.59 25.61
CA ASP A 278 4.65 15.94 25.02
C ASP A 278 3.25 16.56 24.85
N GLU A 279 2.70 17.04 25.97
CA GLU A 279 1.76 18.17 25.98
C GLU A 279 2.59 19.48 25.93
N GLN A 280 2.82 20.09 24.75
CA GLN A 280 3.18 21.52 24.68
C GLN A 280 2.59 22.24 23.46
N ASP A 281 2.14 23.46 23.74
CA ASP A 281 1.33 24.36 22.93
C ASP A 281 1.92 24.77 21.58
N LEU A 282 1.02 24.90 20.60
CA LEU A 282 1.20 25.44 19.25
C LEU A 282 1.74 26.88 19.23
N HIS A 283 2.83 27.13 18.50
CA HIS A 283 3.05 28.41 17.81
C HIS A 283 3.90 28.28 16.52
N GLN A 284 3.26 28.65 15.39
CA GLN A 284 3.75 29.30 14.15
C GLN A 284 5.09 28.87 13.51
N ILE A 285 5.04 28.31 12.28
CA ILE A 285 5.56 28.90 11.01
C ILE A 285 5.52 27.88 9.84
N SER A 286 4.95 28.35 8.72
CA SER A 286 5.17 28.15 7.27
C SER A 286 5.77 26.87 6.64
N GLY A 287 5.13 26.40 5.56
CA GLY A 287 5.80 25.90 4.35
C GLY A 287 5.30 24.53 3.86
N ASP A 288 4.66 24.51 2.69
CA ASP A 288 4.04 23.35 2.04
C ASP A 288 5.00 22.18 1.77
N GLY A 289 4.57 20.97 2.11
CA GLY A 289 5.21 19.70 1.75
C GLY A 289 4.29 18.51 2.06
N LEU A 290 3.52 18.06 1.06
CA LEU A 290 2.57 16.95 1.21
C LEU A 290 3.20 15.65 0.67
N ASN A 291 3.48 14.71 1.58
CA ASN A 291 4.02 13.39 1.28
C ASN A 291 2.95 12.48 0.64
N ALA A 292 3.22 12.03 -0.59
CA ALA A 292 2.40 11.06 -1.31
C ALA A 292 2.90 9.62 -1.01
N ASN A 293 2.16 8.88 -0.17
CA ASN A 293 2.34 7.44 -0.02
C ASN A 293 1.64 6.71 -1.20
N PHE A 294 2.45 6.13 -2.09
CA PHE A 294 2.09 5.56 -3.41
C PHE A 294 1.35 4.21 -3.40
N SER A 295 0.54 3.91 -2.39
CA SER A 295 0.10 2.52 -2.15
C SER A 295 -1.35 2.18 -2.54
N SER A 296 -2.02 2.87 -3.48
CA SER A 296 -3.23 2.26 -4.10
C SER A 296 -3.84 3.09 -5.23
N ILE A 297 -3.74 2.65 -6.50
CA ILE A 297 -4.49 3.24 -7.64
C ILE A 297 -5.18 2.16 -8.49
N ILE A 298 -6.50 2.05 -8.38
CA ILE A 298 -7.35 1.17 -9.21
C ILE A 298 -7.80 1.82 -10.52
N LEU A 299 -7.59 1.05 -11.59
CA LEU A 299 -8.42 0.84 -12.79
C LEU A 299 -9.27 2.01 -13.29
N ALA A 300 -8.75 2.68 -14.32
CA ALA A 300 -9.53 3.54 -15.21
C ALA A 300 -10.78 2.81 -15.75
N ALA A 301 -11.96 3.26 -15.33
CA ALA A 301 -13.21 3.06 -16.05
C ALA A 301 -13.39 4.20 -17.08
N PRO A 302 -13.80 3.94 -18.33
CA PRO A 302 -14.03 5.00 -19.30
C PRO A 302 -15.31 5.77 -18.94
N GLN A 303 -15.18 7.08 -18.76
CA GLN A 303 -16.30 8.01 -18.81
C GLN A 303 -16.87 7.98 -20.24
N GLN A 304 -17.95 7.25 -20.48
CA GLN A 304 -18.74 7.40 -21.69
C GLN A 304 -19.58 8.67 -21.57
N GLY A 305 -19.22 9.69 -22.36
CA GLY A 305 -20.04 10.87 -22.56
C GLY A 305 -21.42 10.47 -23.10
N SER A 306 -22.45 10.69 -22.30
CA SER A 306 -23.84 10.62 -22.74
C SER A 306 -24.12 11.77 -23.72
N SER A 307 -24.08 11.50 -25.02
CA SER A 307 -24.74 12.32 -26.03
C SER A 307 -26.24 12.28 -25.81
N ARG A 308 -26.84 13.43 -25.44
CA ARG A 308 -28.25 13.70 -25.70
C ARG A 308 -28.35 14.63 -26.90
N ASN A 309 -28.96 14.12 -27.97
CA ASN A 309 -29.48 14.88 -29.10
C ASN A 309 -30.81 15.53 -28.71
N ASP A 310 -31.00 16.78 -29.13
CA ASP A 310 -32.26 17.44 -29.56
C ASP A 310 -31.84 18.85 -30.07
N VAL A 311 -31.62 19.08 -31.37
CA VAL A 311 -32.57 19.38 -32.46
C VAL A 311 -33.15 20.82 -32.45
N HIS A 312 -32.62 21.63 -33.39
CA HIS A 312 -33.25 22.66 -34.26
C HIS A 312 -33.57 24.12 -33.80
N ILE A 313 -32.87 25.12 -34.40
CA ILE A 313 -33.30 26.05 -35.49
C ILE A 313 -32.64 27.46 -35.40
N GLU A 314 -31.96 27.80 -36.50
CA GLU A 314 -31.73 29.05 -37.26
C GLU A 314 -31.68 30.46 -36.61
N ASP A 315 -30.60 31.16 -37.02
CA ASP A 315 -30.56 32.45 -37.76
C ASP A 315 -30.10 33.77 -37.10
N ASN A 316 -29.15 34.37 -37.84
CA ASN A 316 -28.83 35.78 -38.06
C ASN A 316 -28.18 36.67 -36.98
N GLY A 317 -27.07 37.30 -37.40
CA GLY A 317 -26.92 38.76 -37.23
C GLY A 317 -25.73 39.29 -36.42
N ASN A 318 -24.59 39.46 -37.07
CA ASN A 318 -23.80 40.70 -37.20
C ASN A 318 -23.54 41.66 -35.99
N ILE A 319 -22.28 42.12 -35.92
CA ILE A 319 -21.78 43.48 -35.52
C ILE A 319 -20.91 43.64 -34.24
N SER A 320 -19.68 44.09 -34.51
CA SER A 320 -18.82 45.08 -33.81
C SER A 320 -18.17 44.81 -32.45
N SER A 321 -16.83 44.86 -32.54
CA SER A 321 -15.85 45.52 -31.64
C SER A 321 -16.36 46.33 -30.45
N HIS A 322 -15.71 46.12 -29.29
CA HIS A 322 -15.18 47.23 -28.49
C HIS A 322 -13.96 46.85 -27.65
N THR A 323 -13.09 47.85 -27.56
CA THR A 323 -11.75 47.90 -27.00
C THR A 323 -11.75 48.17 -25.48
N ALA A 324 -10.68 47.71 -24.82
CA ALA A 324 -10.00 48.33 -23.67
C ALA A 324 -10.63 48.20 -22.27
N ARG A 325 -9.86 47.68 -21.30
CA ARG A 325 -8.96 48.48 -20.44
C ARG A 325 -8.35 47.63 -19.30
N LYS A 326 -7.02 47.72 -19.17
CA LYS A 326 -6.28 47.48 -17.92
C LYS A 326 -6.76 48.47 -16.85
N ILE A 327 -7.06 47.99 -15.65
CA ILE A 327 -7.02 48.77 -14.40
C ILE A 327 -6.37 47.89 -13.33
N THR A 328 -5.27 48.40 -12.77
CA THR A 328 -4.61 47.92 -11.55
C THR A 328 -5.13 48.75 -10.38
N VAL A 329 -5.61 48.15 -9.29
CA VAL A 329 -5.62 48.77 -7.95
C VAL A 329 -5.49 47.68 -6.87
N ASN A 330 -4.53 47.88 -5.96
CA ASN A 330 -4.30 47.16 -4.71
C ASN A 330 -5.45 47.34 -3.71
N ASN A 331 -5.76 46.32 -2.89
CA ASN A 331 -5.63 46.39 -1.42
C ASN A 331 -6.02 45.08 -0.72
N MET A 332 -5.29 44.84 0.37
CA MET A 332 -5.51 43.86 1.43
C MET A 332 -6.92 43.94 2.03
N GLU A 333 -7.55 42.80 2.32
CA GLU A 333 -7.70 42.28 3.70
C GLU A 333 -8.34 40.88 3.75
N LYS A 334 -7.89 40.12 4.75
CA LYS A 334 -8.16 38.73 5.13
C LYS A 334 -9.65 38.41 5.29
N THR A 335 -10.04 37.14 5.07
CA THR A 335 -10.96 36.36 5.96
C THR A 335 -10.96 34.85 5.57
N ILE A 336 -10.41 34.03 6.46
CA ILE A 336 -10.77 32.65 6.87
C ILE A 336 -10.76 31.52 5.82
N ALA A 337 -9.66 30.77 5.80
CA ALA A 337 -9.65 29.33 5.56
C ALA A 337 -8.40 28.74 6.22
N GLY A 338 -8.59 27.90 7.23
CA GLY A 338 -7.49 27.18 7.87
C GLY A 338 -8.02 26.33 9.02
N GLU A 339 -7.86 25.03 8.91
CA GLU A 339 -7.44 24.16 10.01
C GLU A 339 -6.86 22.89 9.37
N LEU A 340 -5.57 22.71 9.64
CA LEU A 340 -4.63 21.81 8.99
C LEU A 340 -4.40 20.55 9.84
N ASP A 341 -3.76 19.63 9.14
CA ASP A 341 -3.27 18.31 9.48
C ASP A 341 -2.07 18.36 10.44
N ASP A 342 -2.22 17.79 11.64
CA ASP A 342 -1.20 17.73 12.70
C ASP A 342 -0.60 16.33 12.84
N THR A 343 -0.02 15.74 11.79
CA THR A 343 1.02 14.72 12.03
C THR A 343 2.19 14.79 11.07
N CYS A 344 3.15 15.60 11.49
CA CYS A 344 4.54 15.43 11.15
C CYS A 344 5.33 15.55 12.45
N ASP A 345 5.59 14.43 13.14
CA ASP A 345 6.69 14.38 14.10
C ASP A 345 7.99 14.20 13.32
N SER A 346 8.40 15.31 12.69
CA SER A 346 9.79 15.54 12.32
C SER A 346 10.47 16.24 13.49
N VAL A 347 11.02 15.47 14.43
CA VAL A 347 12.05 16.04 15.30
C VAL A 347 13.31 16.20 14.45
N LEU A 348 13.62 17.47 14.21
CA LEU A 348 14.78 18.00 13.54
C LEU A 348 16.09 17.37 14.05
N SER A 349 16.97 17.05 13.09
CA SER A 349 18.42 17.26 13.18
C SER A 349 19.12 16.77 14.45
N GLY A 350 19.69 15.57 14.38
CA GLY A 350 20.84 15.19 15.21
C GLY A 350 20.61 13.99 16.12
N ASN A 351 20.38 12.82 15.52
CA ASN A 351 20.97 11.57 16.01
C ASN A 351 20.93 10.54 14.88
N SER A 352 21.93 10.64 14.01
CA SER A 352 22.40 9.52 13.21
C SER A 352 22.95 8.43 14.15
N GLN A 353 22.08 7.64 14.77
CA GLN A 353 22.41 6.25 15.04
C GLN A 353 21.94 5.49 13.79
N LEU A 354 22.67 5.59 12.68
CA LEU A 354 23.63 4.55 12.30
C LEU A 354 23.31 3.24 13.02
N PHE A 355 22.90 2.24 12.24
CA PHE A 355 23.11 0.83 12.55
C PHE A 355 24.63 0.61 12.72
N SER A 356 25.22 1.13 13.80
CA SER A 356 26.61 0.95 14.16
C SER A 356 26.68 -0.31 14.99
N ASP A 357 26.71 -1.48 14.35
CA ASP A 357 27.07 -2.76 14.98
C ASP A 357 26.51 -2.94 16.41
N SER A 358 25.28 -2.49 16.66
CA SER A 358 24.69 -2.58 17.99
C SER A 358 24.47 -4.06 18.25
N ARG A 359 25.16 -4.57 19.25
CA ARG A 359 25.11 -5.95 19.75
C ARG A 359 23.79 -6.25 20.45
N ASP A 360 22.70 -5.65 20.00
CA ASP A 360 21.37 -5.86 20.55
C ASP A 360 20.66 -6.77 19.56
N GLY A 361 20.58 -8.05 19.92
CA GLY A 361 20.02 -9.15 19.12
C GLY A 361 18.51 -9.06 18.90
N TYR A 362 17.99 -7.87 18.57
CA TYR A 362 16.60 -7.68 18.23
C TYR A 362 16.37 -7.99 16.74
N ASP A 363 15.45 -8.91 16.51
CA ASP A 363 15.03 -9.37 15.19
C ASP A 363 13.96 -8.38 14.65
N PRO A 364 14.13 -7.76 13.46
CA PRO A 364 13.22 -6.71 13.05
C PRO A 364 11.80 -7.25 12.85
N GLU A 365 10.82 -6.65 13.52
CA GLU A 365 9.42 -7.06 13.38
C GLU A 365 8.76 -6.30 12.22
N LEU A 366 8.57 -7.02 11.12
CA LEU A 366 7.98 -6.51 9.88
C LEU A 366 6.56 -7.04 9.68
N ILE A 367 5.69 -6.18 9.16
CA ILE A 367 4.33 -6.54 8.74
C ILE A 367 4.12 -6.06 7.31
N ILE A 368 3.73 -7.00 6.43
CA ILE A 368 3.33 -6.68 5.06
C ILE A 368 1.86 -6.31 5.06
N ILE A 369 1.52 -5.20 4.42
CA ILE A 369 0.17 -4.65 4.29
C ILE A 369 -0.15 -4.37 2.82
N ASP A 370 -1.40 -3.99 2.55
CA ASP A 370 -1.86 -3.52 1.24
C ASP A 370 -1.81 -4.56 0.11
N PHE A 371 -2.58 -5.64 0.31
CA PHE A 371 -2.75 -6.73 -0.64
C PHE A 371 -3.72 -6.37 -1.80
N GLU A 372 -3.79 -5.11 -2.23
CA GLU A 372 -4.71 -4.65 -3.29
C GLU A 372 -4.47 -5.36 -4.62
N TYR A 373 -3.19 -5.59 -4.97
CA TYR A 373 -2.78 -6.27 -6.20
C TYR A 373 -2.60 -7.77 -6.04
N CYS A 374 -2.91 -8.35 -4.87
CA CYS A 374 -2.62 -9.75 -4.61
C CYS A 374 -3.41 -10.69 -5.53
N SER A 375 -2.75 -11.76 -5.95
CA SER A 375 -3.34 -12.81 -6.80
C SER A 375 -2.40 -14.01 -6.85
N TYR A 376 -2.86 -15.14 -7.39
CA TYR A 376 -1.89 -16.13 -7.85
C TYR A 376 -1.15 -15.56 -9.06
N ASN A 377 0.18 -15.54 -8.98
CA ASN A 377 1.05 -15.02 -10.02
C ASN A 377 2.40 -15.76 -9.98
N TYR A 378 3.25 -15.49 -10.95
CA TYR A 378 4.59 -16.07 -10.99
C TYR A 378 5.44 -15.55 -9.83
N ARG A 379 6.04 -16.46 -9.06
CA ARG A 379 6.95 -16.14 -7.95
C ARG A 379 8.04 -15.15 -8.35
N GLY A 380 8.61 -15.33 -9.55
CA GLY A 380 9.63 -14.45 -10.10
C GLY A 380 9.18 -13.00 -10.23
N PHE A 381 7.89 -12.73 -10.42
CA PHE A 381 7.34 -11.36 -10.47
C PHE A 381 7.46 -10.66 -9.12
N ASP A 382 7.09 -11.31 -8.02
CA ASP A 382 7.21 -10.71 -6.69
C ASP A 382 8.66 -10.42 -6.31
N PHE A 383 9.57 -11.34 -6.59
CA PHE A 383 11.00 -11.13 -6.35
C PHE A 383 11.56 -10.00 -7.20
N ALA A 384 11.30 -10.04 -8.51
CA ALA A 384 11.79 -9.03 -9.43
C ALA A 384 11.24 -7.65 -9.09
N ASN A 385 9.94 -7.55 -8.79
CA ASN A 385 9.31 -6.31 -8.38
C ASN A 385 9.95 -5.77 -7.10
N HIS A 386 10.04 -6.59 -6.04
CA HIS A 386 10.65 -6.18 -4.78
C HIS A 386 12.09 -5.66 -4.97
N PHE A 387 12.91 -6.33 -5.77
CA PHE A 387 14.28 -5.90 -6.04
C PHE A 387 14.38 -4.61 -6.88
N ILE A 388 13.39 -4.35 -7.76
CA ILE A 388 13.29 -3.07 -8.46
C ILE A 388 12.95 -1.95 -7.47
N GLU A 389 12.11 -2.20 -6.47
CA GLU A 389 11.74 -1.18 -5.47
C GLU A 389 12.94 -0.72 -4.61
N TRP A 390 14.08 -1.41 -4.65
CA TRP A 390 15.33 -0.89 -4.06
C TRP A 390 15.90 0.32 -4.80
N THR A 391 15.46 0.55 -6.04
CA THR A 391 15.97 1.62 -6.91
C THR A 391 15.02 2.79 -7.05
N PHE A 392 13.76 2.67 -6.64
CA PHE A 392 12.76 3.74 -6.72
C PHE A 392 12.46 4.29 -5.34
N ASP A 393 12.83 5.54 -5.12
CA ASP A 393 12.59 6.24 -3.86
C ASP A 393 11.50 7.28 -4.04
N TYR A 394 10.35 7.01 -3.42
CA TYR A 394 9.14 7.83 -3.53
C TYR A 394 9.01 8.87 -2.41
N ILE A 395 9.92 8.87 -1.42
CA ILE A 395 9.76 9.63 -0.19
C ILE A 395 10.76 10.79 -0.12
N SER A 396 12.02 10.56 -0.51
CA SER A 396 13.07 11.54 -0.27
C SER A 396 13.09 12.74 -1.22
N ASN A 397 12.38 12.66 -2.35
CA ASN A 397 12.35 13.74 -3.34
C ASN A 397 11.04 14.54 -3.25
N GLU A 398 11.12 15.69 -2.58
CA GLU A 398 9.99 16.63 -2.43
C GLU A 398 9.70 17.44 -3.70
N ASN A 399 10.55 17.36 -4.74
CA ASN A 399 10.37 18.10 -5.98
C ASN A 399 9.86 17.18 -7.09
N TYR A 400 9.09 17.74 -8.03
CA TYR A 400 8.72 17.07 -9.28
C TYR A 400 9.95 16.38 -9.90
N PRO A 401 9.88 15.09 -10.29
CA PRO A 401 8.68 14.27 -10.48
C PRO A 401 8.18 13.52 -9.24
N PHE A 402 8.64 13.88 -8.04
CA PHE A 402 8.28 13.29 -6.73
C PHE A 402 8.71 11.84 -6.53
N TYR A 403 9.73 11.42 -7.29
CA TYR A 403 10.47 10.20 -7.04
C TYR A 403 11.92 10.37 -7.48
N THR A 404 12.81 9.49 -7.02
CA THR A 404 14.18 9.35 -7.54
C THR A 404 14.41 7.91 -7.98
N HIS A 405 15.02 7.73 -9.15
CA HIS A 405 15.48 6.42 -9.61
C HIS A 405 17.00 6.30 -9.48
N LYS A 406 17.48 5.32 -8.71
CA LYS A 406 18.89 5.04 -8.40
C LYS A 406 19.26 3.62 -8.86
N PRO A 407 19.47 3.39 -10.17
CA PRO A 407 19.73 2.04 -10.71
C PRO A 407 20.89 1.31 -10.02
N GLU A 408 21.88 2.04 -9.51
CA GLU A 408 23.04 1.52 -8.79
C GLU A 408 22.69 0.85 -7.45
N GLN A 409 21.48 1.06 -6.91
CA GLN A 409 21.00 0.43 -5.68
C GLN A 409 20.36 -0.95 -5.91
N PHE A 410 20.21 -1.37 -7.18
CA PHE A 410 19.67 -2.68 -7.50
C PHE A 410 20.52 -3.78 -6.85
N PRO A 411 19.91 -4.78 -6.19
CA PRO A 411 20.65 -5.75 -5.38
C PRO A 411 21.66 -6.51 -6.22
N ASN A 412 22.88 -6.60 -5.70
CA ASN A 412 23.93 -7.38 -6.32
C ASN A 412 23.67 -8.89 -6.13
N LYS A 413 24.47 -9.73 -6.82
CA LYS A 413 24.34 -11.19 -6.77
C LYS A 413 24.29 -11.75 -5.35
N ASN A 414 25.18 -11.31 -4.47
CA ASN A 414 25.25 -11.81 -3.08
C ASN A 414 23.98 -11.43 -2.29
N GLN A 415 23.50 -10.19 -2.42
CA GLN A 415 22.26 -9.75 -1.77
C GLN A 415 21.06 -10.57 -2.24
N LYS A 416 20.93 -10.84 -3.55
CA LYS A 416 19.87 -11.70 -4.09
C LYS A 416 19.98 -13.13 -3.56
N GLU A 417 21.18 -13.73 -3.56
CA GLU A 417 21.39 -15.09 -3.07
C GLU A 417 21.07 -15.22 -1.58
N GLN A 418 21.39 -14.20 -0.76
CA GLN A 418 21.02 -14.16 0.65
C GLN A 418 19.48 -14.12 0.83
N PHE A 419 18.80 -13.26 0.07
CA PHE A 419 17.34 -13.18 0.08
C PHE A 419 16.71 -14.51 -0.33
N ILE A 420 17.15 -15.09 -1.44
CA ILE A 420 16.62 -16.37 -1.96
C ILE A 420 16.88 -17.50 -0.95
N SER A 421 18.06 -17.54 -0.33
CA SER A 421 18.38 -18.58 0.67
C SER A 421 17.53 -18.44 1.94
N ALA A 422 17.25 -17.23 2.39
CA ALA A 422 16.33 -16.98 3.50
C ALA A 422 14.88 -17.39 3.14
N TYR A 423 14.43 -17.02 1.95
CA TYR A 423 13.13 -17.43 1.42
C TYR A 423 12.98 -18.95 1.38
N LEU A 424 13.94 -19.67 0.80
CA LEU A 424 13.88 -21.13 0.66
C LEU A 424 13.96 -21.84 2.02
N ARG A 425 14.82 -21.39 2.95
CA ARG A 425 14.85 -21.91 4.34
C ARG A 425 13.46 -21.85 4.99
N LYS A 426 12.75 -20.73 4.79
CA LYS A 426 11.41 -20.53 5.31
C LYS A 426 10.36 -21.40 4.61
N ILE A 427 10.42 -21.53 3.28
CA ILE A 427 9.52 -22.40 2.51
C ILE A 427 9.63 -23.87 2.95
N TYR A 428 10.85 -24.36 3.17
CA TYR A 428 11.10 -25.74 3.57
C TYR A 428 11.02 -25.98 5.08
N ASP A 429 10.74 -24.93 5.87
CA ASP A 429 10.72 -24.96 7.34
C ASP A 429 11.98 -25.62 7.93
N ASN A 430 13.15 -25.26 7.40
CA ASN A 430 14.43 -25.88 7.75
C ASN A 430 15.56 -24.85 7.80
N ASP A 431 15.96 -24.45 9.01
CA ASP A 431 17.04 -23.49 9.25
C ASP A 431 18.41 -23.94 8.70
N GLY A 432 18.62 -25.26 8.58
CA GLY A 432 19.83 -25.84 8.01
C GLY A 432 19.80 -25.98 6.49
N TYR A 433 18.71 -25.56 5.84
CA TYR A 433 18.60 -25.61 4.39
C TYR A 433 19.61 -24.67 3.73
N ASN A 434 20.36 -25.20 2.78
CA ASN A 434 21.29 -24.45 1.96
C ASN A 434 20.90 -24.65 0.50
N ALA A 435 20.47 -23.57 -0.15
CA ALA A 435 20.14 -23.58 -1.56
C ALA A 435 21.38 -23.96 -2.36
N ASN A 436 21.24 -24.93 -3.26
CA ASN A 436 22.34 -25.31 -4.13
C ASN A 436 22.49 -24.31 -5.29
N GLU A 437 23.61 -24.38 -6.00
CA GLU A 437 23.88 -23.44 -7.11
C GLU A 437 22.87 -23.52 -8.26
N GLU A 438 22.27 -24.69 -8.48
CA GLU A 438 21.29 -24.90 -9.55
C GLU A 438 19.98 -24.19 -9.22
N GLU A 439 19.46 -24.37 -8.00
CA GLU A 439 18.26 -23.66 -7.53
C GLU A 439 18.42 -22.14 -7.57
N LEU A 440 19.59 -21.64 -7.13
CA LEU A 440 19.89 -20.21 -7.17
C LEU A 440 19.92 -19.69 -8.61
N LYS A 441 20.43 -20.48 -9.57
CA LYS A 441 20.46 -20.12 -10.99
C LYS A 441 19.05 -20.14 -11.61
N GLU A 442 18.21 -21.12 -11.26
CA GLU A 442 16.82 -21.18 -11.72
C GLU A 442 16.01 -19.99 -11.22
N ILE A 443 16.11 -19.66 -9.93
CA ILE A 443 15.42 -18.49 -9.36
C ILE A 443 16.00 -17.18 -9.92
N GLN A 444 17.31 -17.09 -10.16
CA GLN A 444 17.88 -15.92 -10.82
C GLN A 444 17.32 -15.73 -12.25
N LYS A 445 17.11 -16.81 -13.00
CA LYS A 445 16.48 -16.77 -14.32
C LYS A 445 15.02 -16.31 -14.25
N GLU A 446 14.27 -16.76 -13.24
CA GLU A 446 12.93 -16.22 -12.95
C GLU A 446 12.99 -14.71 -12.73
N ILE A 447 13.87 -14.23 -11.83
CA ILE A 447 14.02 -12.80 -11.53
C ILE A 447 14.37 -12.02 -12.80
N ASP A 448 15.36 -12.45 -13.58
CA ASP A 448 15.77 -11.77 -14.80
C ASP A 448 14.62 -11.68 -15.82
N CYS A 449 13.81 -12.74 -15.92
CA CYS A 449 12.64 -12.78 -16.79
C CYS A 449 11.60 -11.75 -16.35
N PHE A 450 11.22 -11.76 -15.07
CA PHE A 450 10.13 -10.95 -14.55
C PHE A 450 10.53 -9.52 -14.18
N THR A 451 11.82 -9.17 -14.14
CA THR A 451 12.27 -7.77 -14.11
C THR A 451 11.74 -7.00 -15.32
N MET A 452 11.72 -7.63 -16.51
CA MET A 452 11.07 -7.06 -17.69
C MET A 452 9.57 -6.83 -17.44
N ALA A 453 8.89 -7.83 -16.88
CA ALA A 453 7.45 -7.78 -16.61
C ALA A 453 7.08 -6.62 -15.70
N SER A 454 7.78 -6.46 -14.57
CA SER A 454 7.51 -5.40 -13.60
C SER A 454 7.71 -4.01 -14.21
N HIS A 455 8.81 -3.76 -14.95
CA HIS A 455 9.01 -2.48 -15.61
C HIS A 455 7.92 -2.16 -16.65
N LEU A 456 7.55 -3.14 -17.48
CA LEU A 456 6.49 -2.96 -18.46
C LEU A 456 5.12 -2.72 -17.79
N PHE A 457 4.79 -3.51 -16.76
CA PHE A 457 3.56 -3.41 -16.01
C PHE A 457 3.37 -2.03 -15.38
N TRP A 458 4.37 -1.55 -14.64
CA TRP A 458 4.28 -0.26 -13.96
C TRP A 458 4.42 0.94 -14.90
N SER A 459 5.03 0.76 -16.08
CA SER A 459 4.97 1.77 -17.15
C SER A 459 3.53 1.94 -17.67
N LEU A 460 2.82 0.83 -17.95
CA LEU A 460 1.41 0.86 -18.36
C LEU A 460 0.52 1.47 -17.29
N TRP A 461 0.70 1.05 -16.03
CA TRP A 461 -0.02 1.61 -14.88
C TRP A 461 0.13 3.14 -14.81
N SER A 462 1.35 3.64 -15.00
CA SER A 462 1.61 5.07 -14.90
C SER A 462 0.91 5.88 -16.00
N ILE A 463 0.91 5.38 -17.24
CA ILE A 463 0.19 6.02 -18.34
C ILE A 463 -1.32 6.03 -18.09
N VAL A 464 -1.87 4.94 -17.54
CA VAL A 464 -3.30 4.85 -17.18
C VAL A 464 -3.70 5.90 -16.14
N ASN A 465 -2.76 6.30 -15.29
CA ASN A 465 -3.01 7.17 -14.14
C ASN A 465 -2.62 8.63 -14.33
N VAL A 466 -2.30 9.05 -15.56
CA VAL A 466 -1.88 10.43 -15.83
C VAL A 466 -2.95 11.50 -15.52
N TYR A 467 -4.23 11.11 -15.44
CA TYR A 467 -5.33 12.02 -15.10
C TYR A 467 -5.69 12.02 -13.61
N GLN A 468 -4.93 11.31 -12.77
CA GLN A 468 -5.15 11.31 -11.33
C GLN A 468 -4.82 12.68 -10.72
N GLU A 469 -5.50 13.03 -9.63
CA GLU A 469 -5.32 14.34 -8.96
C GLU A 469 -3.99 14.46 -8.20
N ILE A 470 -3.27 13.35 -8.02
CA ILE A 470 -2.02 13.31 -7.29
C ILE A 470 -0.89 13.89 -8.12
N GLU A 471 -0.19 14.84 -7.52
CA GLU A 471 0.99 15.46 -8.10
C GLU A 471 2.14 14.44 -8.16
N PHE A 472 2.30 13.83 -9.33
CA PHE A 472 3.33 12.85 -9.62
C PHE A 472 3.73 12.93 -11.08
N GLY A 473 5.02 12.78 -11.37
CA GLY A 473 5.51 12.76 -12.75
C GLY A 473 5.19 11.45 -13.47
N TYR A 474 3.90 11.15 -13.71
CA TYR A 474 3.45 9.90 -14.33
C TYR A 474 4.12 9.63 -15.69
N TRP A 475 4.33 10.67 -16.50
CA TRP A 475 5.02 10.53 -17.78
C TRP A 475 6.51 10.22 -17.61
N ASN A 476 7.19 10.92 -16.69
CA ASN A 476 8.60 10.68 -16.36
C ASN A 476 8.78 9.26 -15.83
N TYR A 477 7.90 8.82 -14.93
CA TYR A 477 7.92 7.48 -14.37
C TYR A 477 7.67 6.41 -15.44
N ALA A 478 6.64 6.58 -16.26
CA ALA A 478 6.35 5.65 -17.36
C ALA A 478 7.54 5.49 -18.32
N SER A 479 8.14 6.61 -18.70
CA SER A 479 9.31 6.69 -19.59
C SER A 479 10.56 6.10 -18.95
N CYS A 480 10.78 6.36 -17.66
CA CYS A 480 11.90 5.79 -16.91
C CYS A 480 11.78 4.27 -16.80
N ARG A 481 10.61 3.75 -16.43
CA ARG A 481 10.35 2.29 -16.37
C ARG A 481 10.51 1.65 -17.75
N ILE A 482 10.11 2.30 -18.84
CA ILE A 482 10.25 1.70 -20.18
C ILE A 482 11.70 1.64 -20.66
N ASP A 483 12.57 2.57 -20.24
CA ASP A 483 14.01 2.45 -20.51
C ASP A 483 14.61 1.25 -19.80
N GLU A 484 14.27 1.06 -18.53
CA GLU A 484 14.73 -0.09 -17.76
C GLU A 484 14.17 -1.41 -18.31
N TYR A 485 12.93 -1.41 -18.82
CA TYR A 485 12.38 -2.56 -19.54
C TYR A 485 13.27 -2.96 -20.73
N PHE A 486 13.66 -2.01 -21.59
CA PHE A 486 14.50 -2.34 -22.76
C PHE A 486 15.92 -2.76 -22.37
N LYS A 487 16.49 -2.18 -21.31
CA LYS A 487 17.77 -2.64 -20.74
C LYS A 487 17.68 -4.08 -20.20
N ALA A 488 16.62 -4.38 -19.44
CA ALA A 488 16.34 -5.72 -18.93
C ALA A 488 16.12 -6.72 -20.08
N LYS A 489 15.35 -6.33 -21.11
CA LYS A 489 15.12 -7.13 -22.31
C LYS A 489 16.40 -7.51 -23.04
N ASN A 490 17.28 -6.53 -23.27
CA ASN A 490 18.57 -6.78 -23.91
C ASN A 490 19.45 -7.70 -23.06
N THR A 491 19.45 -7.51 -21.74
CA THR A 491 20.19 -8.37 -20.80
C THR A 491 19.66 -9.81 -20.84
N TYR A 492 18.34 -9.99 -20.74
CA TYR A 492 17.70 -11.30 -20.82
C TYR A 492 17.99 -12.01 -22.14
N LEU A 493 17.89 -11.31 -23.28
CA LEU A 493 18.21 -11.87 -24.58
C LEU A 493 19.69 -12.24 -24.72
N SER A 494 20.60 -11.48 -24.12
CA SER A 494 22.03 -11.80 -24.10
C SER A 494 22.32 -13.08 -23.32
N LEU A 495 21.67 -13.23 -22.16
CA LEU A 495 21.86 -14.36 -21.25
C LEU A 495 21.15 -15.64 -21.74
N TYR A 496 19.94 -15.50 -22.29
CA TYR A 496 19.01 -16.63 -22.55
C TYR A 496 18.49 -16.70 -23.98
N GLY A 497 18.88 -15.78 -24.88
CA GLY A 497 18.38 -15.74 -26.26
C GLY A 497 18.94 -16.84 -27.18
N TYR A 498 20.01 -17.54 -26.78
CA TYR A 498 20.58 -18.66 -27.54
C TYR A 498 19.95 -20.02 -27.19
N THR A 499 19.40 -20.19 -25.99
CA THR A 499 18.84 -21.46 -25.49
C THR A 499 17.54 -21.84 -26.21
N THR A 500 16.69 -20.88 -26.56
CA THR A 500 15.44 -21.14 -27.30
C THR A 500 15.62 -21.59 -28.76
N LYS A 501 16.81 -21.42 -29.34
CA LYS A 501 17.13 -21.90 -30.71
C LYS A 501 17.72 -23.31 -30.74
N ILE A 502 18.30 -23.78 -29.65
CA ILE A 502 18.91 -25.11 -29.57
C ILE A 502 17.83 -26.15 -29.22
N ASP A 503 16.95 -25.85 -28.25
CA ASP A 503 15.85 -26.76 -27.90
C ASP A 503 14.84 -26.98 -29.05
N LYS A 504 14.67 -25.99 -29.94
CA LYS A 504 13.85 -26.12 -31.16
C LYS A 504 14.54 -26.85 -32.32
N ARG A 505 15.82 -27.19 -32.20
CA ARG A 505 16.55 -27.97 -33.22
C ARG A 505 16.71 -29.43 -32.84
N GLU A 506 16.46 -29.79 -31.58
CA GLU A 506 16.55 -31.16 -31.07
C GLU A 506 15.19 -31.80 -30.76
N SER A 507 14.08 -31.07 -30.90
CA SER A 507 12.69 -31.57 -30.95
C SER A 507 12.17 -31.60 -32.37
#